data_AF-A0A261B193-F1
#
_entry.id   AF-A0A261B193-F1
#
_cell.length_a   1.000
_cell.length_b   1.000
_cell.length_c   1.000
_cell.angle_alpha   90.00
_cell.angle_beta   90.00
_cell.angle_gamma   90.00
#
_symmetry.space_group_name_H-M   'P 1'
#
loop_
_entity.id
_entity.type
_entity.pdbx_description
1 polymer ?
#
loop_
_entity_poly.entity_id
_entity_poly.type
_entity_poly.pdbx_seq_one_letter_code
_entity_poly.pdbx_strand_id
1 'polypeptide(L)'
;MKNTEEEKLRKGRRVEIQRRYVERLSGGIMELKKSIPYLRDIEKLIPQYKIIRLAVKYILHLTLMLNNNEQEPENFENVVMDELYQHKCRNLCVCSRAQT
;
A
#
# COMPACT_ATOMS: atom_id res chain seq x y z
N MET A 1 16.06 -39.17 -22.87
CA MET A 1 15.95 -37.76 -22.44
C MET A 1 14.81 -37.06 -23.20
N LYS A 2 13.54 -37.24 -22.79
CA LYS A 2 12.35 -36.64 -23.43
C LYS A 2 11.65 -35.56 -22.58
N ASN A 3 12.28 -35.09 -21.49
CA ASN A 3 11.64 -34.21 -20.51
C ASN A 3 11.74 -32.71 -20.82
N THR A 4 12.48 -32.29 -21.85
CA THR A 4 12.90 -30.89 -21.99
C THR A 4 11.83 -29.94 -22.56
N GLU A 5 11.01 -30.39 -23.51
CA GLU A 5 9.97 -29.57 -24.14
C GLU A 5 8.73 -29.44 -23.26
N GLU A 6 8.23 -30.54 -22.70
CA GLU A 6 7.09 -30.50 -21.78
C GLU A 6 7.39 -29.69 -20.51
N GLU A 7 8.61 -29.76 -20.00
CA GLU A 7 9.01 -29.01 -18.83
C GLU A 7 9.15 -27.51 -19.13
N LYS A 8 9.63 -27.13 -20.32
CA LYS A 8 9.60 -25.74 -20.81
C LYS A 8 8.16 -25.23 -20.96
N LEU A 9 7.25 -26.02 -21.54
CA LEU A 9 5.83 -25.70 -21.65
C LEU A 9 5.14 -25.55 -20.28
N ARG A 10 5.49 -26.39 -19.29
CA ARG A 10 4.98 -26.27 -17.92
C ARG A 10 5.52 -25.02 -17.22
N LYS A 11 6.81 -24.71 -17.38
CA LYS A 11 7.42 -23.47 -16.85
C LYS A 11 6.78 -22.23 -17.47
N GLY A 12 6.61 -22.20 -18.79
CA GLY A 12 5.94 -21.12 -19.51
C GLY A 12 4.51 -20.89 -19.00
N ARG A 13 3.73 -21.95 -18.81
CA ARG A 13 2.37 -21.86 -18.23
C ARG A 13 2.37 -21.28 -16.82
N ARG A 14 3.32 -21.68 -15.95
CA ARG A 14 3.43 -21.14 -14.58
C ARG A 14 3.74 -19.64 -14.57
N VAL A 15 4.67 -19.21 -15.42
CA VAL A 15 5.04 -17.79 -15.56
C VAL A 15 3.84 -16.97 -16.04
N GLU A 16 3.11 -17.46 -17.04
CA GLU A 16 1.92 -16.77 -17.54
C GLU A 16 0.82 -16.66 -16.47
N ILE A 17 0.60 -17.71 -15.68
CA ILE A 17 -0.36 -17.67 -14.55
C ILE A 17 0.06 -16.63 -13.51
N GLN A 18 1.35 -16.60 -13.13
CA GLN A 18 1.87 -15.62 -12.18
C GLN A 18 1.75 -14.19 -12.72
N ARG A 19 2.06 -13.98 -13.99
CA ARG A 19 1.91 -12.69 -14.65
C ARG A 19 0.46 -12.19 -14.58
N ARG A 20 -0.50 -13.02 -14.99
CA ARG A 20 -1.94 -12.67 -14.93
C ARG A 20 -2.43 -12.42 -13.51
N TYR A 21 -1.85 -13.11 -12.52
CA TYR A 21 -2.17 -12.87 -11.11
C TYR A 21 -1.67 -11.48 -10.67
N VAL A 22 -0.42 -11.15 -10.98
CA VAL A 22 0.18 -9.85 -10.63
C VAL A 22 -0.53 -8.70 -11.34
N GLU A 23 -0.90 -8.86 -12.61
CA GLU A 23 -1.64 -7.85 -13.38
C GLU A 23 -3.02 -7.58 -12.75
N ARG A 24 -3.78 -8.64 -12.43
CA ARG A 24 -5.09 -8.50 -11.75
C ARG A 24 -4.97 -7.88 -10.37
N LEU A 25 -3.99 -8.30 -9.57
CA LEU A 25 -3.75 -7.74 -8.24
C LEU A 25 -3.40 -6.25 -8.32
N SER A 26 -2.50 -5.88 -9.24
CA SER A 26 -2.09 -4.48 -9.44
C SER A 26 -3.27 -3.62 -9.89
N GLY A 27 -4.12 -4.14 -10.79
CA GLY A 27 -5.36 -3.47 -11.19
C GLY A 27 -6.30 -3.25 -10.01
N GLY A 28 -6.53 -4.27 -9.18
CA GLY A 28 -7.36 -4.15 -7.97
C GLY A 28 -6.83 -3.12 -6.97
N ILE A 29 -5.52 -3.06 -6.77
CA ILE A 29 -4.88 -2.07 -5.89
C ILE A 29 -5.03 -0.65 -6.45
N MET A 30 -5.00 -0.47 -7.77
CA MET A 30 -5.23 0.83 -8.39
C MET A 30 -6.68 1.31 -8.25
N GLU A 31 -7.66 0.41 -8.39
CA GLU A 31 -9.06 0.74 -8.13
C GLU A 31 -9.30 1.08 -6.65
N LEU A 32 -8.63 0.36 -5.74
CA LEU A 32 -8.65 0.68 -4.32
C LEU A 32 -8.09 2.09 -4.05
N LYS A 33 -6.97 2.46 -4.67
CA LYS A 33 -6.38 3.81 -4.58
C LYS A 33 -7.39 4.90 -4.99
N LYS A 34 -8.10 4.72 -6.10
CA LYS A 34 -9.10 5.68 -6.60
C LYS A 34 -10.30 5.85 -5.66
N SER A 35 -10.57 4.84 -4.85
CA SER A 35 -11.70 4.81 -3.92
C SER A 35 -11.41 5.53 -2.60
N ILE A 36 -10.14 5.80 -2.29
CA ILE A 36 -9.75 6.49 -1.06
C ILE A 36 -9.57 7.99 -1.34
N PRO A 37 -10.20 8.88 -0.54
CA PRO A 37 -10.00 10.33 -0.64
C PRO A 37 -8.53 10.72 -0.55
N TYR A 38 -8.16 11.83 -1.18
CA TYR A 38 -6.79 12.38 -1.23
C TYR A 38 -5.73 11.51 -1.94
N LEU A 39 -6.00 10.23 -2.20
CA LEU A 39 -5.14 9.33 -2.98
C LEU A 39 -5.49 9.31 -4.46
N ARG A 40 -6.76 9.62 -4.82
CA ARG A 40 -7.28 9.57 -6.19
C ARG A 40 -6.46 10.42 -7.16
N ASP A 41 -6.16 11.65 -6.76
CA ASP A 41 -5.55 12.67 -7.64
C ASP A 41 -4.00 12.68 -7.56
N ILE A 42 -3.41 11.82 -6.73
CA ILE A 42 -1.96 11.73 -6.63
C ILE A 42 -1.43 10.98 -7.85
N GLU A 43 -0.80 11.69 -8.78
CA GLU A 43 -0.18 11.09 -9.97
C GLU A 43 1.08 10.28 -9.62
N LYS A 44 1.74 10.61 -8.51
CA LYS A 44 2.96 9.94 -8.06
C LYS A 44 2.72 8.46 -7.80
N LEU A 45 3.72 7.64 -8.12
CA LEU A 45 3.74 6.21 -7.78
C LEU A 45 3.71 6.04 -6.25
N ILE A 46 2.68 5.37 -5.76
CA ILE A 46 2.53 5.01 -4.35
C ILE A 46 2.79 3.51 -4.21
N PRO A 47 3.67 3.08 -3.28
CA PRO A 47 3.88 1.66 -3.02
C PRO A 47 2.57 0.96 -2.64
N GLN A 48 2.34 -0.22 -3.22
CA GLN A 48 1.11 -0.99 -3.03
C GLN A 48 0.75 -1.23 -1.55
N TYR A 49 1.75 -1.52 -0.70
CA TYR A 49 1.54 -1.72 0.73
C TYR A 49 1.00 -0.46 1.45
N LYS A 50 1.39 0.74 1.00
CA LYS A 50 0.87 2.00 1.56
C LYS A 50 -0.58 2.21 1.19
N ILE A 51 -0.97 1.87 -0.05
CA ILE A 51 -2.36 1.93 -0.51
C ILE A 51 -3.22 1.00 0.36
N ILE A 52 -2.79 -0.25 0.57
CA ILE A 52 -3.51 -1.22 1.40
C ILE A 52 -3.62 -0.71 2.84
N ARG A 53 -2.55 -0.18 3.42
CA ARG A 53 -2.57 0.37 4.77
C ARG A 53 -3.51 1.56 4.91
N LEU A 54 -3.50 2.47 3.94
CA LEU A 54 -4.42 3.62 3.90
C LEU A 54 -5.87 3.18 3.73
N ALA A 55 -6.13 2.11 2.97
CA ALA A 55 -7.47 1.54 2.83
C ALA A 55 -8.02 1.07 4.19
N VAL A 56 -7.20 0.35 4.97
CA VAL A 56 -7.59 -0.10 6.31
C VAL A 56 -7.90 1.10 7.22
N LYS A 57 -7.02 2.11 7.23
CA LYS A 57 -7.24 3.33 8.02
C LYS A 57 -8.51 4.09 7.59
N TYR A 58 -8.80 4.11 6.30
CA TYR A 58 -10.00 4.76 5.77
C TYR A 58 -11.28 4.04 6.21
N ILE A 59 -11.31 2.71 6.15
CA ILE A 59 -12.45 1.91 6.63
C ILE A 59 -12.67 2.16 8.13
N LEU A 60 -11.60 2.21 8.92
CA LEU A 60 -11.69 2.53 10.34
C LEU A 60 -12.24 3.94 10.59
N HIS A 61 -11.74 4.94 9.84
CA HIS A 61 -12.23 6.31 9.89
C HIS A 61 -13.74 6.39 9.59
N LEU A 62 -14.20 5.74 8.51
CA LEU A 62 -15.63 5.67 8.17
C LEU A 62 -16.45 4.96 9.24
N THR A 63 -15.91 3.90 9.83
CA THR A 63 -16.59 3.14 10.89
C THR A 63 -16.79 4.00 12.14
N LEU A 64 -15.79 4.81 12.51
CA LEU A 64 -15.90 5.76 13.62
C LEU A 64 -16.93 6.86 13.30
N MET A 65 -16.93 7.41 12.08
CA MET A 65 -17.94 8.39 11.65
C MET A 65 -19.37 7.83 11.73
N LEU A 66 -19.57 6.57 11.35
CA LEU A 66 -20.90 5.95 11.31
C LEU A 66 -21.41 5.53 12.69
N ASN A 67 -20.52 5.18 13.62
CA ASN A 67 -20.91 4.60 14.91
C ASN A 67 -21.31 5.63 15.97
N ASN A 68 -21.27 6.94 15.71
CA ASN A 68 -21.62 8.01 16.67
C ASN A 68 -21.03 7.81 18.08
N ASN A 69 -19.88 7.14 18.16
CA ASN A 69 -19.13 7.05 19.39
C ASN A 69 -18.52 8.43 19.62
N GLU A 70 -18.52 8.93 20.86
CA GLU A 70 -18.02 10.27 21.25
C GLU A 70 -16.56 10.56 20.83
N GLN A 71 -15.86 9.58 20.25
CA GLN A 71 -14.58 9.77 19.56
C GLN A 71 -14.82 10.30 18.14
N GLU A 72 -14.59 11.60 17.97
CA GLU A 72 -14.43 12.17 16.64
C GLU A 72 -13.25 11.50 15.93
N PRO A 73 -13.45 11.00 14.71
CA PRO A 73 -12.36 10.40 13.96
C PRO A 73 -11.33 11.45 13.57
N GLU A 74 -10.05 11.07 13.61
CA GLU A 74 -8.96 11.93 13.17
C GLU A 74 -9.19 12.41 11.72
N ASN A 75 -8.76 13.64 11.41
CA ASN A 75 -8.79 14.16 10.05
C ASN A 75 -8.01 13.21 9.12
N PHE A 76 -8.72 12.57 8.21
CA PHE A 76 -8.15 11.56 7.33
C PHE A 76 -7.09 12.10 6.38
N GLU A 77 -7.15 13.39 6.02
CA GLU A 77 -6.12 14.06 5.22
C GLU A 77 -4.75 14.00 5.93
N ASN A 78 -4.72 14.29 7.24
CA ASN A 78 -3.50 14.22 8.03
C ASN A 78 -2.95 12.79 8.06
N VAL A 79 -3.83 11.79 8.20
CA VAL A 79 -3.46 10.37 8.18
C VAL A 79 -2.81 9.97 6.84
N VAL A 80 -3.34 10.48 5.72
CA VAL A 80 -2.78 10.26 4.38
C VAL A 80 -1.42 10.94 4.26
N MET A 81 -1.31 12.21 4.68
CA MET A 81 -0.07 12.96 4.63
C MET A 81 1.02 12.29 5.46
N ASP A 82 0.67 11.85 6.66
CA ASP A 82 1.57 11.08 7.51
C ASP A 82 2.03 9.79 6.83
N GLU A 83 1.12 8.97 6.30
CA GLU A 83 1.54 7.69 5.71
C GLU A 83 2.40 7.87 4.45
N LEU A 84 2.11 8.90 3.65
CA LEU A 84 2.84 9.15 2.41
C LEU A 84 4.17 9.86 2.65
N TYR A 85 4.21 10.81 3.60
CA TYR A 85 5.30 11.73 3.81
C TYR A 85 6.02 11.58 5.17
N GLN A 86 5.64 10.63 6.04
CA GLN A 86 6.31 10.42 7.33
C GLN A 86 7.83 10.26 7.14
N HIS A 87 8.46 11.37 7.46
CA HIS A 87 9.80 11.63 7.95
C HIS A 87 10.84 10.52 7.76
N LYS A 88 11.73 10.77 6.79
CA LYS A 88 13.15 10.37 6.82
C LYS A 88 13.92 10.87 8.08
N CYS A 89 13.25 11.49 9.06
CA CYS A 89 13.87 12.08 10.25
C CYS A 89 13.99 11.14 11.47
N ARG A 90 13.72 9.84 11.37
CA ARG A 90 13.98 8.92 12.51
C ARG A 90 15.40 8.36 12.60
N ASN A 91 16.26 8.57 11.59
CA ASN A 91 17.63 8.01 11.59
C ASN A 91 18.77 9.04 11.65
N LEU A 92 18.49 10.34 11.88
CA LEU A 92 19.52 11.39 11.90
C LEU A 92 19.80 12.02 13.28
N CYS A 93 19.19 11.52 14.35
CA CYS A 93 19.43 12.05 15.70
C CYS A 93 19.82 10.95 16.69
N VAL A 94 20.87 10.19 16.36
CA VAL A 94 21.60 9.35 17.33
C VAL A 94 23.09 9.56 17.09
N CYS A 95 23.61 10.76 17.38
CA CYS A 95 25.05 10.99 17.57
C CYS A 95 25.35 12.41 18.12
N SER A 96 24.71 12.81 19.22
CA SER A 96 25.12 14.00 19.96
C SER A 96 24.90 13.84 21.46
N ARG A 97 25.57 12.85 22.07
CA ARG A 97 25.91 12.83 23.51
C ARG A 97 26.85 11.66 23.80
N ALA A 98 28.08 11.81 23.34
CA ALA A 98 29.24 11.13 23.91
C ALA A 98 30.44 12.08 23.74
N GLN A 99 30.74 12.81 24.81
CA GLN A 99 32.00 13.48 25.15
C GLN A 99 31.68 14.30 26.41
N THR A 100 31.82 13.63 27.57
CA THR A 100 32.91 13.80 28.58
C THR A 100 32.63 14.96 29.51
#